data_AF-A0A822D343-F1
#
_entry.id   AF-A0A822D343-F1
#
_cell.length_a   1.000
_cell.length_b   1.000
_cell.length_c   1.000
_cell.angle_alpha   90.00
_cell.angle_beta   90.00
_cell.angle_gamma   90.00
#
_symmetry.space_group_name_H-M   'P 1'
#
loop_
_entity.id
_entity.type
_entity.pdbx_description
1 polymer ?
#
loop_
_entity_poly.entity_id
_entity_poly.type
_entity_poly.pdbx_seq_one_letter_code
_entity_poly.pdbx_strand_id
1 'polypeptide(L)'
;NQCRVWQCSAHHPDIRPKDCPFGEACYNNACRCPHPPTRQLCSNGTECKEFYCRLNHPLGRMAQCEQGNACSNFYCEYLHPPEWDPCEAGSKCVDIMCSHTSHPPDRILQQQQQENNNQELKLPIAKPLKSIEQRQVERQNKPLPILAAQDEFCRRLQKERVLVVRAETGSGKSTQLPQYAAEYFGGRVVCTQPRVIAAISLARRVANEYDGISVGKSVGYRVGHASVGKDNNRVPGTDILYVTDAALVQENQESGILRDTRVLIIDEAHERSLYTDIVLGMAKLILDMRPTESMVVRS
;
A
#
# COMPACT_ATOMS: atom_id res chain seq x y z
N ASN A 1 35.84 -40.57 11.70
CA ASN A 1 34.77 -40.09 12.61
C ASN A 1 34.63 -38.57 12.72
N GLN A 2 35.31 -37.74 11.90
CA GLN A 2 35.20 -36.28 11.97
C GLN A 2 35.07 -35.62 10.59
N CYS A 3 34.48 -36.31 9.61
CA CYS A 3 34.32 -35.77 8.25
C CYS A 3 33.40 -34.54 8.27
N ARG A 4 33.95 -33.37 7.90
CA ARG A 4 33.23 -32.09 7.78
C ARG A 4 33.04 -31.63 6.33
N VAL A 5 33.31 -32.51 5.37
CA VAL A 5 33.15 -32.23 3.94
C VAL A 5 31.64 -32.15 3.64
N TRP A 6 31.22 -31.05 3.01
CA TRP A 6 29.85 -30.86 2.53
C TRP A 6 29.52 -31.84 1.41
N GLN A 7 28.33 -32.43 1.42
CA GLN A 7 27.89 -33.44 0.46
C GLN A 7 28.88 -34.60 0.29
N CYS A 8 29.50 -35.03 1.39
CA CYS A 8 30.39 -36.19 1.34
C CYS A 8 29.61 -37.45 0.98
N SER A 9 30.04 -38.15 -0.07
CA SER A 9 29.43 -39.39 -0.58
C SER A 9 29.94 -40.67 0.09
N ALA A 10 30.87 -40.56 1.04
CA ALA A 10 31.46 -41.70 1.73
C ALA A 10 30.55 -42.23 2.86
N HIS A 11 30.63 -43.53 3.14
CA HIS A 11 29.90 -44.13 4.25
C HIS A 11 30.50 -43.67 5.60
N HIS A 12 29.65 -43.21 6.51
CA HIS A 12 30.05 -42.63 7.79
C HIS A 12 29.22 -43.22 8.94
N PRO A 13 29.82 -43.38 10.14
CA PRO A 13 29.06 -43.75 11.33
C PRO A 13 28.08 -42.63 11.72
N ASP A 14 26.97 -42.98 12.39
CA ASP A 14 25.82 -42.10 12.73
C ASP A 14 26.16 -40.84 13.55
N ILE A 15 27.39 -40.74 14.03
CA ILE A 15 27.92 -39.64 14.85
C ILE A 15 28.31 -38.42 13.99
N ARG A 16 28.32 -38.53 12.66
CA ARG A 16 28.63 -37.39 11.76
C ARG A 16 27.48 -36.37 11.80
N PRO A 17 27.76 -35.07 12.04
CA PRO A 17 26.74 -34.02 11.93
C PRO A 17 26.18 -33.96 10.51
N LYS A 18 24.85 -33.83 10.38
CA LYS A 18 24.20 -33.58 9.10
C LYS A 18 24.67 -32.25 8.51
N ASP A 19 24.67 -32.18 7.18
CA ASP A 19 24.97 -30.96 6.43
C ASP A 19 24.00 -29.83 6.86
N CYS A 20 24.50 -28.59 6.93
CA CYS A 20 23.70 -27.44 7.34
C CYS A 20 22.49 -27.24 6.41
N PRO A 21 21.24 -27.18 6.93
CA PRO A 21 20.06 -26.99 6.09
C PRO A 21 20.02 -25.62 5.37
N PHE A 22 20.78 -24.64 5.89
CA PHE A 22 20.87 -23.30 5.31
C PHE A 22 21.99 -23.15 4.26
N GLY A 23 22.82 -24.17 4.05
CA GLY A 23 23.86 -24.18 3.02
C GLY A 23 24.71 -22.91 2.98
N GLU A 24 24.79 -22.29 1.80
CA GLU A 24 25.54 -21.04 1.57
C GLU A 24 24.99 -19.84 2.34
N ALA A 25 23.69 -19.81 2.64
CA ALA A 25 23.01 -18.71 3.31
C ALA A 25 23.09 -18.78 4.85
N CYS A 26 23.82 -19.77 5.40
CA CYS A 26 23.95 -19.91 6.84
C CYS A 26 24.78 -18.76 7.44
N TYR A 27 24.12 -17.87 8.18
CA TYR A 27 24.72 -16.70 8.81
C TYR A 27 25.35 -16.93 10.19
N ASN A 28 25.21 -18.13 10.76
CA ASN A 28 25.70 -18.43 12.11
C ASN A 28 27.18 -18.84 12.09
N ASN A 29 28.07 -17.96 12.56
CA ASN A 29 29.52 -18.21 12.63
C ASN A 29 29.87 -19.41 13.53
N ALA A 30 29.06 -19.73 14.53
CA ALA A 30 29.28 -20.85 15.44
C ALA A 30 28.67 -22.18 14.93
N CYS A 31 28.07 -22.20 13.73
CA CYS A 31 27.45 -23.40 13.17
C CYS A 31 28.51 -24.49 12.95
N ARG A 32 28.35 -25.63 13.65
CA ARG A 32 29.28 -26.77 13.61
C ARG A 32 28.99 -27.76 12.47
N CYS A 33 27.92 -27.53 11.70
CA CYS A 33 27.55 -28.38 10.57
C CYS A 33 28.53 -28.17 9.38
N PRO A 34 28.70 -29.17 8.49
CA PRO A 34 29.33 -28.97 7.19
C PRO A 34 28.61 -27.91 6.35
N HIS A 35 29.35 -27.14 5.54
CA HIS A 35 28.82 -26.11 4.63
C HIS A 35 29.54 -26.11 3.28
N PRO A 36 28.92 -25.59 2.20
CA PRO A 36 29.59 -25.38 0.92
C PRO A 36 30.83 -24.47 1.03
N PRO A 37 31.88 -24.66 0.21
CA PRO A 37 33.06 -23.79 0.18
C PRO A 37 32.75 -22.34 -0.21
N THR A 38 31.65 -22.14 -0.93
CA THR A 38 31.09 -20.86 -1.37
C THR A 38 30.43 -20.06 -0.26
N ARG A 39 30.26 -20.62 0.95
CA ARG A 39 29.76 -19.89 2.11
C ARG A 39 30.77 -18.81 2.52
N GLN A 40 30.39 -17.55 2.34
CA GLN A 40 31.19 -16.41 2.77
C GLN A 40 30.49 -15.68 3.91
N LEU A 41 31.17 -15.63 5.06
CA LEU A 41 30.75 -14.90 6.24
C LEU A 41 31.50 -13.59 6.30
N CYS A 42 30.83 -12.53 6.73
CA CYS A 42 31.51 -11.27 6.99
C CYS A 42 32.43 -11.41 8.20
N SER A 43 33.71 -11.06 8.05
CA SER A 43 34.70 -11.06 9.14
C SER A 43 34.29 -10.10 10.27
N ASN A 44 33.56 -9.03 9.94
CA ASN A 44 33.09 -8.03 10.88
C ASN A 44 31.79 -8.43 11.61
N GLY A 45 31.17 -9.56 11.26
CA GLY A 45 30.00 -10.08 11.97
C GLY A 45 28.85 -9.06 12.11
N THR A 46 28.34 -8.88 13.33
CA THR A 46 27.28 -7.90 13.64
C THR A 46 27.77 -6.45 13.61
N GLU A 47 29.08 -6.23 13.67
CA GLU A 47 29.70 -4.90 13.65
C GLU A 47 29.96 -4.37 12.23
N CYS A 48 29.60 -5.14 11.20
CA CYS A 48 29.75 -4.71 9.82
C CYS A 48 28.89 -3.47 9.50
N LYS A 49 29.56 -2.33 9.32
CA LYS A 49 28.95 -1.04 8.93
C LYS A 49 28.96 -0.76 7.43
N GLU A 50 29.47 -1.66 6.61
CA GLU A 50 29.48 -1.46 5.15
C GLU A 50 28.08 -1.64 4.58
N PHE A 51 27.49 -0.56 4.04
CA PHE A 51 26.13 -0.60 3.50
C PHE A 51 25.95 -1.67 2.42
N TYR A 52 26.83 -1.73 1.43
CA TYR A 52 26.73 -2.67 0.29
C TYR A 52 27.38 -4.05 0.52
N CYS A 53 27.65 -4.44 1.77
CA CYS A 53 28.26 -5.74 2.06
C CYS A 53 27.34 -6.89 1.64
N ARG A 54 27.81 -7.75 0.73
CA ARG A 54 27.06 -8.90 0.19
C ARG A 54 27.29 -10.22 0.93
N LEU A 55 28.12 -10.19 1.97
CA LEU A 55 28.46 -11.37 2.77
C LEU A 55 27.33 -11.70 3.75
N ASN A 56 27.30 -12.93 4.25
CA ASN A 56 26.33 -13.32 5.27
C ASN A 56 26.73 -12.73 6.64
N HIS A 57 25.74 -12.19 7.37
CA HIS A 57 25.93 -11.56 8.68
C HIS A 57 25.03 -12.18 9.73
N PRO A 58 25.50 -12.31 10.99
CA PRO A 58 24.68 -12.81 12.08
C PRO A 58 23.47 -11.90 12.36
N LEU A 59 22.45 -12.46 13.02
CA LEU A 59 21.36 -11.68 13.59
C LEU A 59 21.93 -10.64 14.57
N GLY A 60 21.57 -9.37 14.39
CA GLY A 60 22.07 -8.25 15.18
C GLY A 60 22.96 -7.26 14.41
N ARG A 61 23.27 -7.51 13.14
CA ARG A 61 23.84 -6.46 12.28
C ARG A 61 22.85 -5.30 12.13
N MET A 62 23.36 -4.08 12.25
CA MET A 62 22.61 -2.85 12.03
C MET A 62 21.87 -2.88 10.69
N ALA A 63 20.58 -2.53 10.70
CA ALA A 63 19.76 -2.54 9.50
C ALA A 63 20.12 -1.37 8.57
N GLN A 64 19.90 -1.57 7.27
CA GLN A 64 19.98 -0.49 6.28
C GLN A 64 18.80 0.45 6.44
N CYS A 65 19.05 1.75 6.29
CA CYS A 65 18.02 2.77 6.25
C CYS A 65 17.16 2.59 5.00
N GLU A 66 15.83 2.47 5.16
CA GLU A 66 14.90 2.32 4.02
C GLU A 66 14.92 3.53 3.08
N GLN A 67 15.25 4.71 3.60
CA GLN A 67 15.35 5.95 2.83
C GLN A 67 16.70 6.11 2.11
N GLY A 68 17.68 5.23 2.36
CA GLY A 68 18.99 5.26 1.71
C GLY A 68 19.64 6.65 1.75
N ASN A 69 20.18 7.11 0.63
CA ASN A 69 20.79 8.43 0.50
C ASN A 69 19.80 9.60 0.57
N ALA A 70 18.49 9.36 0.48
CA ALA A 70 17.46 10.38 0.62
C ALA A 70 17.04 10.62 2.09
N CYS A 71 17.62 9.89 3.06
CA CYS A 71 17.29 10.04 4.47
C CYS A 71 17.68 11.41 5.00
N SER A 72 16.70 12.27 5.26
CA SER A 72 16.92 13.64 5.74
C SER A 72 17.11 13.77 7.26
N ASN A 73 17.12 12.65 7.99
CA ASN A 73 17.36 12.64 9.43
C ASN A 73 18.86 12.52 9.72
N PHE A 74 19.48 13.64 10.11
CA PHE A 74 20.90 13.70 10.45
C PHE A 74 21.31 12.72 11.56
N TYR A 75 20.43 12.47 12.54
CA TYR A 75 20.68 11.57 13.67
C TYR A 75 20.21 10.13 13.42
N CYS A 76 20.02 9.73 12.15
CA CYS A 76 19.55 8.40 11.82
C CYS A 76 20.63 7.35 12.12
N GLU A 77 20.33 6.42 13.03
CA GLU A 77 21.28 5.40 13.52
C GLU A 77 21.40 4.16 12.62
N TYR A 78 20.67 4.11 11.49
CA TYR A 78 20.73 3.01 10.53
C TYR A 78 21.94 3.10 9.59
N LEU A 79 22.27 2.02 8.89
CA LEU A 79 23.32 2.05 7.86
C LEU A 79 22.84 2.83 6.64
N HIS A 80 23.67 3.73 6.15
CA HIS A 80 23.43 4.53 4.94
C HIS A 80 24.50 4.27 3.89
N PRO A 81 24.18 4.46 2.61
CA PRO A 81 25.15 4.34 1.53
C PRO A 81 26.18 5.49 1.58
N PRO A 82 27.37 5.35 0.98
CA PRO A 82 28.42 6.38 1.00
C PRO A 82 28.00 7.73 0.41
N GLU A 83 27.00 7.75 -0.46
CA GLU A 83 26.45 8.96 -1.08
C GLU A 83 25.49 9.72 -0.14
N TRP A 84 25.22 9.20 1.05
CA TRP A 84 24.43 9.87 2.09
C TRP A 84 25.27 10.96 2.74
N ASP A 85 24.92 12.21 2.44
CA ASP A 85 25.56 13.40 2.96
C ASP A 85 24.49 14.26 3.65
N PRO A 86 24.27 14.05 4.97
CA PRO A 86 23.20 14.71 5.69
C PRO A 86 23.59 16.11 6.14
N CYS A 87 22.69 17.07 5.88
CA CYS A 87 22.78 18.38 6.50
C CYS A 87 22.34 18.31 7.98
N GLU A 88 23.04 18.99 8.89
CA GLU A 88 22.66 19.09 10.30
C GLU A 88 21.23 19.64 10.49
N ALA A 89 20.82 20.56 9.61
CA ALA A 89 19.46 21.09 9.59
C ALA A 89 18.42 20.12 8.98
N GLY A 90 18.86 19.04 8.33
CA GLY A 90 18.01 18.00 7.73
C GLY A 90 16.94 18.57 6.80
N SER A 91 15.70 18.08 6.94
CA SER A 91 14.52 18.60 6.21
C SER A 91 14.18 20.07 6.51
N LYS A 92 14.80 20.69 7.54
CA LYS A 92 14.58 22.09 7.92
C LYS A 92 15.66 23.02 7.35
N CYS A 93 16.59 22.51 6.53
CA CYS A 93 17.59 23.33 5.88
C CYS A 93 16.92 24.33 4.92
N VAL A 94 17.08 25.62 5.20
CA VAL A 94 16.54 26.73 4.39
C VAL A 94 17.59 27.32 3.44
N ASP A 95 18.82 26.82 3.50
CA ASP A 95 19.89 27.26 2.62
C ASP A 95 19.71 26.65 1.22
N ILE A 96 19.36 27.51 0.27
CA ILE A 96 19.13 27.15 -1.13
C ILE A 96 20.45 26.72 -1.80
N MET A 97 21.59 27.21 -1.30
CA MET A 97 22.91 26.88 -1.80
C MET A 97 23.52 25.66 -1.10
N CYS A 98 22.81 25.04 -0.14
CA CYS A 98 23.32 23.90 0.61
C CYS A 98 23.55 22.69 -0.31
N SER A 99 24.82 22.26 -0.40
CA SER A 99 25.31 21.21 -1.29
C SER A 99 25.05 19.79 -0.81
N HIS A 100 24.54 19.61 0.41
CA HIS A 100 24.27 18.28 0.97
C HIS A 100 23.19 17.53 0.17
N THR A 101 23.26 16.20 0.13
CA THR A 101 22.40 15.36 -0.72
C THR A 101 21.11 14.93 -0.03
N SER A 102 21.02 15.08 1.29
CA SER A 102 19.94 14.52 2.11
C SER A 102 18.82 15.51 2.42
N HIS A 103 18.22 16.08 1.37
CA HIS A 103 17.02 16.93 1.46
C HIS A 103 16.01 16.51 0.39
N PRO A 104 14.70 16.78 0.58
CA PRO A 104 13.73 16.61 -0.49
C PRO A 104 14.09 17.48 -1.72
N PRO A 105 13.93 16.99 -2.96
CA PRO A 105 14.29 17.71 -4.19
C PRO A 105 13.59 19.08 -4.37
N ASP A 106 12.46 19.28 -3.70
CA ASP A 106 11.53 20.39 -3.92
C ASP A 106 11.74 21.58 -2.97
N ARG A 107 12.98 22.06 -2.81
CA ARG A 107 13.32 23.18 -1.90
C ARG A 107 12.55 24.48 -2.20
N ILE A 108 12.22 24.72 -3.47
CA ILE A 108 11.57 25.96 -3.94
C ILE A 108 10.05 25.92 -3.75
N LEU A 109 9.42 24.74 -3.83
CA LEU A 109 7.97 24.57 -3.65
C LEU A 109 7.54 24.66 -2.18
N GLN A 110 8.45 24.37 -1.24
CA GLN A 110 8.15 24.44 0.19
C GLN A 110 8.14 25.87 0.75
N GLN A 111 8.94 26.81 0.21
CA GLN A 111 8.92 28.22 0.64
C GLN A 111 7.55 28.88 0.40
N GLN A 112 6.92 28.61 -0.75
CA GLN A 112 5.58 29.14 -1.06
C GLN A 112 4.48 28.54 -0.16
N GLN A 113 4.73 27.41 0.48
CA GLN A 113 3.80 26.77 1.42
C GLN A 113 4.08 27.14 2.88
N GLN A 114 5.29 27.59 3.21
CA GLN A 114 5.69 27.93 4.58
C GLN A 114 5.24 29.32 5.04
N GLU A 115 5.18 30.33 4.15
CA GLU A 115 4.69 31.67 4.52
C GLU A 115 3.21 31.67 4.95
N ASN A 116 2.41 30.71 4.44
CA ASN A 116 0.99 30.59 4.79
C ASN A 116 0.71 29.77 6.06
N ASN A 117 1.71 29.11 6.67
CA ASN A 117 1.50 28.11 7.73
C ASN A 117 2.11 28.47 9.10
N ASN A 118 2.60 29.70 9.29
CA ASN A 118 3.23 30.12 10.55
C ASN A 118 2.25 30.50 11.68
N GLN A 119 1.26 29.66 11.96
CA GLN A 119 0.65 29.55 13.29
C GLN A 119 0.51 28.07 13.70
N GLU A 120 1.54 27.62 14.43
CA GLU A 120 1.63 26.45 15.33
C GLU A 120 1.60 25.01 14.77
N LEU A 121 2.80 24.41 14.62
CA LEU A 121 3.01 22.96 14.69
C LEU A 121 3.00 22.48 16.15
N LYS A 122 1.86 21.97 16.61
CA LYS A 122 1.84 20.87 17.59
C LYS A 122 2.08 19.57 16.82
N LEU A 123 2.85 18.62 17.37
CA LEU A 123 3.02 17.28 16.78
C LEU A 123 1.66 16.76 16.27
N PRO A 124 1.54 16.09 15.11
CA PRO A 124 0.27 15.53 14.70
C PRO A 124 -0.05 14.37 15.63
N ILE A 125 -0.74 14.69 16.72
CA ILE A 125 -1.75 13.83 17.32
C ILE A 125 -2.50 13.28 16.12
N ALA A 126 -2.50 11.95 15.94
CA ALA A 126 -3.18 11.29 14.84
C ALA A 126 -4.55 11.97 14.68
N LYS A 127 -4.75 12.70 13.58
CA LYS A 127 -6.02 13.39 13.37
C LYS A 127 -7.11 12.33 13.49
N PRO A 128 -8.07 12.49 14.41
CA PRO A 128 -9.18 11.55 14.46
C PRO A 128 -9.82 11.51 13.08
N LEU A 129 -10.19 10.31 12.63
CA LEU A 129 -10.93 10.14 11.37
C LEU A 129 -12.14 11.07 11.38
N LYS A 130 -12.53 11.60 10.22
CA LYS A 130 -13.64 12.55 10.18
C LYS A 130 -14.91 11.83 10.63
N SER A 131 -15.72 12.48 11.45
CA SER A 131 -17.05 11.96 11.76
C SER A 131 -17.94 12.02 10.51
N ILE A 132 -18.99 11.21 10.47
CA ILE A 132 -19.99 11.25 9.39
C ILE A 132 -20.58 12.66 9.25
N GLU A 133 -20.85 13.33 10.37
CA GLU A 133 -21.36 14.71 10.42
C GLU A 133 -20.39 15.70 9.77
N GLN A 134 -19.09 15.59 10.05
CA GLN A 134 -18.07 16.44 9.42
C GLN A 134 -18.03 16.25 7.89
N ARG A 135 -18.13 15.00 7.41
CA ARG A 135 -18.19 14.70 5.98
C ARG A 135 -19.44 15.26 5.32
N GLN A 136 -20.59 15.19 6.01
CA GLN A 136 -21.85 15.75 5.51
C GLN A 136 -21.79 17.27 5.38
N VAL A 137 -21.25 17.99 6.37
CA VAL A 137 -21.07 19.45 6.32
C VAL A 137 -20.14 19.84 5.16
N GLU A 138 -19.04 19.12 4.96
CA GLU A 138 -18.12 19.41 3.85
C GLU A 138 -18.77 19.17 2.47
N ARG A 139 -19.64 18.17 2.34
CA ARG A 139 -20.40 17.91 1.10
C ARG A 139 -21.35 19.05 0.78
N GLN A 140 -22.00 19.65 1.78
CA GLN A 140 -22.90 20.80 1.56
C GLN A 140 -22.20 22.00 0.92
N ASN A 141 -20.89 22.14 1.13
CA ASN A 141 -20.09 23.23 0.57
C ASN A 141 -19.63 22.99 -0.89
N LYS A 142 -19.92 21.84 -1.49
CA LYS A 142 -19.56 21.50 -2.88
C LYS A 142 -20.79 21.04 -3.66
N PRO A 143 -21.37 21.83 -4.57
CA PRO A 143 -22.59 21.45 -5.28
C PRO A 143 -22.31 20.41 -6.37
N LEU A 144 -22.19 19.14 -5.99
CA LEU A 144 -22.19 18.02 -6.94
C LEU A 144 -23.62 17.49 -7.11
N PRO A 145 -24.11 17.28 -8.35
CA PRO A 145 -25.47 16.77 -8.60
C PRO A 145 -25.80 15.48 -7.86
N ILE A 146 -24.81 14.58 -7.68
CA ILE A 146 -25.02 13.29 -7.03
C ILE A 146 -25.36 13.40 -5.53
N LEU A 147 -25.06 14.54 -4.88
CA LEU A 147 -25.29 14.69 -3.43
C LEU A 147 -26.76 14.60 -3.05
N ALA A 148 -27.64 15.16 -3.88
CA ALA A 148 -29.09 15.12 -3.66
C ALA A 148 -29.66 13.69 -3.75
N ALA A 149 -28.93 12.77 -4.37
CA ALA A 149 -29.34 11.39 -4.57
C ALA A 149 -28.82 10.42 -3.49
N GLN A 150 -28.13 10.90 -2.45
CA GLN A 150 -27.52 10.05 -1.42
C GLN A 150 -28.53 9.11 -0.75
N ASP A 151 -29.62 9.66 -0.21
CA ASP A 151 -30.63 8.88 0.52
C ASP A 151 -31.36 7.89 -0.40
N GLU A 152 -31.67 8.31 -1.63
CA GLU A 152 -32.28 7.43 -2.61
C GLU A 152 -31.34 6.27 -2.98
N PHE A 153 -30.06 6.57 -3.22
CA PHE A 153 -29.04 5.58 -3.53
C PHE A 153 -28.93 4.52 -2.42
N CYS A 154 -28.75 4.93 -1.17
CA CYS A 154 -28.62 4.00 -0.04
C CYS A 154 -29.88 3.14 0.13
N ARG A 155 -31.06 3.76 0.10
CA ARG A 155 -32.35 3.06 0.24
C ARG A 155 -32.56 2.04 -0.89
N ARG A 156 -32.28 2.41 -2.14
CA ARG A 156 -32.44 1.51 -3.29
C ARG A 156 -31.42 0.39 -3.27
N LEU A 157 -30.15 0.68 -2.97
CA LEU A 157 -29.11 -0.33 -2.94
C LEU A 157 -29.39 -1.40 -1.85
N GLN A 158 -29.90 -0.98 -0.69
CA GLN A 158 -30.32 -1.90 0.36
C GLN A 158 -31.46 -2.85 -0.09
N LYS A 159 -32.37 -2.36 -0.93
CA LYS A 159 -33.55 -3.13 -1.39
C LYS A 159 -33.26 -4.01 -2.61
N GLU A 160 -32.53 -3.48 -3.59
CA GLU A 160 -32.43 -4.06 -4.93
C GLU A 160 -31.21 -4.97 -5.12
N ARG A 161 -30.21 -4.92 -4.22
CA ARG A 161 -28.89 -5.61 -4.28
C ARG A 161 -28.04 -5.32 -5.52
N VAL A 162 -28.65 -5.05 -6.67
CA VAL A 162 -28.01 -4.60 -7.91
C VAL A 162 -28.66 -3.29 -8.32
N LEU A 163 -27.86 -2.23 -8.41
CA LEU A 163 -28.33 -0.90 -8.80
C LEU A 163 -27.55 -0.41 -10.02
N VAL A 164 -28.27 0.04 -11.05
CA VAL A 164 -27.66 0.74 -12.18
C VAL A 164 -27.87 2.24 -11.97
N VAL A 165 -26.79 2.97 -11.80
CA VAL A 165 -26.78 4.42 -11.61
C VAL A 165 -26.34 5.06 -12.92
N ARG A 166 -27.12 6.02 -13.43
CA ARG A 166 -26.75 6.82 -14.60
C ARG A 166 -26.77 8.29 -14.21
N ALA A 167 -25.67 8.98 -14.49
CA ALA A 167 -25.57 10.42 -14.39
C ALA A 167 -24.45 10.92 -15.32
N GLU A 168 -24.47 12.20 -15.68
CA GLU A 168 -23.47 12.80 -16.55
C GLU A 168 -22.05 12.73 -15.96
N THR A 169 -21.02 12.78 -16.80
CA THR A 169 -19.62 12.88 -16.35
C THR A 169 -19.44 14.15 -15.52
N GLY A 170 -18.67 14.07 -14.43
CA GLY A 170 -18.50 15.22 -13.51
C GLY A 170 -19.61 15.38 -12.45
N SER A 171 -20.69 14.59 -12.50
CA SER A 171 -21.74 14.57 -11.47
C SER A 171 -21.27 14.12 -10.08
N GLY A 172 -20.12 13.44 -9.99
CA GLY A 172 -19.54 12.98 -8.73
C GLY A 172 -19.71 11.49 -8.41
N LYS A 173 -20.22 10.66 -9.33
CA LYS A 173 -20.46 9.21 -9.12
C LYS A 173 -19.25 8.49 -8.51
N SER A 174 -18.11 8.57 -9.20
CA SER A 174 -16.86 7.86 -8.87
C SER A 174 -16.22 8.29 -7.54
N THR A 175 -16.59 9.45 -7.00
CA THR A 175 -16.09 9.95 -5.72
C THR A 175 -17.08 9.75 -4.58
N GLN A 176 -18.37 10.02 -4.78
CA GLN A 176 -19.34 10.05 -3.69
C GLN A 176 -20.03 8.70 -3.44
N LEU A 177 -20.36 7.91 -4.47
CA LEU A 177 -21.04 6.62 -4.29
C LEU A 177 -20.24 5.64 -3.40
N PRO A 178 -18.89 5.52 -3.55
CA PRO A 178 -18.11 4.68 -2.66
C PRO A 178 -18.14 5.15 -1.20
N GLN A 179 -18.15 6.47 -0.97
CA GLN A 179 -18.21 7.03 0.39
C GLN A 179 -19.57 6.78 1.04
N TYR A 180 -20.67 6.96 0.30
CA TYR A 180 -22.02 6.65 0.80
C TYR A 180 -22.17 5.18 1.15
N ALA A 181 -21.65 4.30 0.29
CA ALA A 181 -21.68 2.88 0.54
C ALA A 181 -20.90 2.51 1.81
N ALA A 182 -19.71 3.09 2.01
CA ALA A 182 -18.88 2.82 3.18
C ALA A 182 -19.54 3.33 4.47
N GLU A 183 -20.09 4.55 4.45
CA GLU A 183 -20.75 5.16 5.60
C GLU A 183 -22.05 4.44 6.00
N TYR A 184 -22.83 4.00 5.02
CA TYR A 184 -24.17 3.45 5.28
C TYR A 184 -24.17 1.95 5.58
N PHE A 185 -23.35 1.17 4.88
CA PHE A 185 -23.38 -0.29 4.98
C PHE A 185 -22.24 -0.88 5.82
N GLY A 186 -21.17 -0.11 6.05
CA GLY A 186 -19.95 -0.59 6.67
C GLY A 186 -19.27 -1.70 5.86
N GLY A 187 -18.14 -2.21 6.37
CA GLY A 187 -17.34 -3.21 5.67
C GLY A 187 -16.66 -2.68 4.40
N ARG A 188 -15.99 -3.56 3.66
CA ARG A 188 -15.18 -3.14 2.51
C ARG A 188 -16.03 -2.79 1.29
N VAL A 189 -15.81 -1.59 0.75
CA VAL A 189 -16.31 -1.13 -0.54
C VAL A 189 -15.18 -1.21 -1.56
N VAL A 190 -15.43 -1.88 -2.69
CA VAL A 190 -14.49 -1.99 -3.80
C VAL A 190 -15.08 -1.24 -4.98
N CYS A 191 -14.34 -0.30 -5.56
CA CYS A 191 -14.73 0.45 -6.74
C CYS A 191 -13.76 0.17 -7.88
N THR A 192 -14.24 -0.40 -8.98
CA THR A 192 -13.40 -0.71 -10.13
C THR A 192 -13.31 0.48 -11.08
N GLN A 193 -12.17 0.60 -11.77
CA GLN A 193 -11.90 1.65 -12.74
C GLN A 193 -11.06 1.08 -13.90
N PRO A 194 -11.46 1.21 -15.17
CA PRO A 194 -10.72 0.62 -16.28
C PRO A 194 -9.32 1.25 -16.46
N ARG A 195 -9.14 2.50 -16.00
CA ARG A 195 -7.89 3.27 -16.17
C ARG A 195 -7.09 3.35 -14.87
N VAL A 196 -5.80 2.98 -14.94
CA VAL A 196 -4.84 3.05 -13.83
C VAL A 196 -4.78 4.45 -13.19
N ILE A 197 -4.60 5.49 -14.01
CA ILE A 197 -4.46 6.88 -13.53
C ILE A 197 -5.75 7.35 -12.84
N ALA A 198 -6.92 6.94 -13.35
CA ALA A 198 -8.20 7.27 -12.75
C ALA A 198 -8.36 6.63 -11.37
N ALA A 199 -8.03 5.33 -11.23
CA ALA A 199 -8.08 4.63 -9.95
C ALA A 199 -7.20 5.29 -8.89
N ILE A 200 -5.95 5.65 -9.23
CA ILE A 200 -5.00 6.32 -8.32
C ILE A 200 -5.52 7.71 -7.93
N SER A 201 -5.95 8.50 -8.92
CA SER A 201 -6.42 9.88 -8.71
C SER A 201 -7.68 9.91 -7.84
N LEU A 202 -8.65 9.03 -8.10
CA LEU A 202 -9.87 8.91 -7.33
C LEU A 202 -9.58 8.48 -5.89
N ALA A 203 -8.72 7.50 -5.66
CA ALA A 203 -8.34 7.09 -4.31
C ALA A 203 -7.70 8.23 -3.51
N ARG A 204 -6.80 9.01 -4.12
CA ARG A 204 -6.17 10.17 -3.48
C ARG A 204 -7.18 11.25 -3.15
N ARG A 205 -8.06 11.57 -4.10
CA ARG A 205 -9.12 12.55 -3.90
C ARG A 205 -10.07 12.12 -2.79
N VAL A 206 -10.54 10.87 -2.82
CA VAL A 206 -11.48 10.36 -1.83
C VAL A 206 -10.85 10.17 -0.47
N ALA A 207 -9.57 9.79 -0.34
CA ALA A 207 -8.88 9.78 0.95
C ALA A 207 -8.90 11.16 1.64
N ASN A 208 -8.66 12.22 0.84
CA ASN A 208 -8.70 13.59 1.33
C ASN A 208 -10.13 14.06 1.68
N GLU A 209 -11.12 13.72 0.86
CA GLU A 209 -12.53 14.04 1.14
C GLU A 209 -13.04 13.28 2.38
N TYR A 210 -12.82 11.96 2.43
CA TYR A 210 -13.36 11.05 3.43
C TYR A 210 -12.77 11.29 4.82
N ASP A 211 -11.44 11.38 4.96
CA ASP A 211 -10.80 11.53 6.28
C ASP A 211 -9.78 12.65 6.36
N GLY A 212 -9.52 13.38 5.26
CA GLY A 212 -8.50 14.44 5.25
C GLY A 212 -7.08 13.92 5.44
N ILE A 213 -6.86 12.65 5.09
CA ILE A 213 -5.60 11.92 5.26
C ILE A 213 -5.10 11.40 3.91
N SER A 214 -3.83 10.99 3.87
CA SER A 214 -3.26 10.32 2.71
C SER A 214 -3.89 8.94 2.48
N VAL A 215 -3.85 8.50 1.23
CA VAL A 215 -4.17 7.11 0.83
C VAL A 215 -3.35 6.12 1.65
N GLY A 216 -3.94 4.96 1.94
CA GLY A 216 -3.31 3.89 2.72
C GLY A 216 -3.76 3.85 4.18
N LYS A 217 -4.91 4.43 4.50
CA LYS A 217 -5.60 4.18 5.79
C LYS A 217 -7.02 3.71 5.52
N SER A 218 -8.00 4.60 5.51
CA SER A 218 -9.41 4.26 5.23
C SER A 218 -9.70 4.06 3.74
N VAL A 219 -8.88 4.68 2.87
CA VAL A 219 -9.02 4.58 1.41
C VAL A 219 -7.71 4.12 0.79
N GLY A 220 -7.77 3.15 -0.13
CA GLY A 220 -6.63 2.57 -0.83
C GLY A 220 -6.85 2.43 -2.34
N TYR A 221 -5.80 2.02 -3.06
CA TYR A 221 -5.95 1.55 -4.44
C TYR A 221 -5.08 0.34 -4.79
N ARG A 222 -5.43 -0.36 -5.88
CA ARG A 222 -4.65 -1.47 -6.47
C ARG A 222 -4.73 -1.45 -8.00
N VAL A 223 -3.59 -1.38 -8.67
CA VAL A 223 -3.52 -1.22 -10.13
C VAL A 223 -2.44 -2.13 -10.74
N GLY A 224 -2.64 -2.56 -11.99
CA GLY A 224 -1.64 -3.34 -12.75
C GLY A 224 -1.90 -4.84 -12.83
N HIS A 225 -1.02 -5.57 -13.55
CA HIS A 225 -1.18 -6.98 -13.94
C HIS A 225 -0.12 -7.94 -13.39
N ALA A 226 0.86 -7.42 -12.66
CA ALA A 226 1.98 -8.19 -12.16
C ALA A 226 2.48 -7.51 -10.89
N SER A 227 3.05 -8.30 -9.98
CA SER A 227 3.91 -7.87 -8.88
C SER A 227 5.18 -7.16 -9.39
N VAL A 228 5.02 -6.09 -10.16
CA VAL A 228 6.05 -5.18 -10.62
C VAL A 228 5.56 -3.78 -10.30
N GLY A 229 5.82 -3.45 -9.03
CA GLY A 229 5.46 -2.21 -8.37
C GLY A 229 5.58 -2.47 -6.89
N LYS A 230 6.69 -2.04 -6.29
CA LYS A 230 6.93 -2.12 -4.83
C LYS A 230 5.92 -1.33 -4.00
N ASP A 231 4.94 -0.70 -4.66
CA ASP A 231 3.89 0.13 -4.08
C ASP A 231 2.61 -0.67 -3.91
N ASN A 232 2.70 -1.81 -3.22
CA ASN A 232 1.52 -2.52 -2.72
C ASN A 232 0.88 -1.68 -1.59
N ASN A 233 0.25 -0.56 -1.95
CA ASN A 233 -0.47 0.34 -1.03
C ASN A 233 -1.81 -0.24 -0.54
N ARG A 234 -1.94 -1.57 -0.53
CA ARG A 234 -3.01 -2.27 0.15
C ARG A 234 -2.71 -2.19 1.64
N VAL A 235 -3.47 -1.36 2.35
CA VAL A 235 -3.43 -1.37 3.81
C VAL A 235 -4.58 -2.26 4.32
N PRO A 236 -4.28 -3.30 5.11
CA PRO A 236 -5.29 -4.09 5.80
C PRO A 236 -6.20 -3.18 6.63
N GLY A 237 -7.51 -3.30 6.49
CA GLY A 237 -8.49 -2.46 7.20
C GLY A 237 -8.97 -1.21 6.45
N THR A 238 -8.71 -1.09 5.14
CA THR A 238 -9.31 -0.06 4.28
C THR A 238 -10.83 -0.28 4.10
N ASP A 239 -11.60 0.78 4.33
CA ASP A 239 -13.06 0.83 4.09
C ASP A 239 -13.37 0.92 2.60
N ILE A 240 -12.57 1.68 1.83
CA ILE A 240 -12.78 1.91 0.39
C ILE A 240 -11.50 1.54 -0.38
N LEU A 241 -11.64 0.71 -1.41
CA LEU A 241 -10.56 0.30 -2.28
C LEU A 241 -10.89 0.58 -3.75
N TYR A 242 -10.08 1.43 -4.40
CA TYR A 242 -10.14 1.62 -5.85
C TYR A 242 -9.25 0.62 -6.57
N VAL A 243 -9.72 0.00 -7.63
CA VAL A 243 -8.98 -1.09 -8.26
C VAL A 243 -9.16 -1.10 -9.77
N THR A 244 -8.12 -1.43 -10.52
CA THR A 244 -8.32 -1.71 -11.96
C THR A 244 -9.02 -3.04 -12.16
N ASP A 245 -9.92 -3.12 -13.15
CA ASP A 245 -10.69 -4.35 -13.44
C ASP A 245 -9.80 -5.60 -13.48
N ALA A 246 -8.66 -5.53 -14.20
CA ALA A 246 -7.66 -6.58 -14.25
C ALA A 246 -7.11 -7.01 -12.89
N ALA A 247 -6.71 -6.04 -12.06
CA ALA A 247 -6.20 -6.29 -10.72
C ALA A 247 -7.26 -6.90 -9.79
N LEU A 248 -8.54 -6.57 -9.96
CA LEU A 248 -9.63 -7.20 -9.21
C LEU A 248 -9.76 -8.69 -9.57
N VAL A 249 -9.72 -9.00 -10.87
CA VAL A 249 -9.81 -10.38 -11.36
C VAL A 249 -8.69 -11.22 -10.77
N GLN A 250 -7.45 -10.72 -10.83
CA GLN A 250 -6.27 -11.41 -10.29
C GLN A 250 -6.36 -11.57 -8.76
N GLU A 251 -6.63 -10.49 -8.02
CA GLU A 251 -6.68 -10.52 -6.56
C GLU A 251 -7.78 -11.46 -6.06
N ASN A 252 -8.91 -11.53 -6.76
CA ASN A 252 -9.95 -12.48 -6.39
C ASN A 252 -9.55 -13.94 -6.62
N GLN A 253 -8.71 -14.24 -7.60
CA GLN A 253 -8.17 -15.58 -7.79
C GLN A 253 -7.18 -15.95 -6.68
N GLU A 254 -6.34 -15.00 -6.25
CA GLU A 254 -5.29 -15.24 -5.25
C GLU A 254 -5.83 -15.26 -3.81
N SER A 255 -6.60 -14.24 -3.42
CA SER A 255 -7.02 -14.00 -2.04
C SER A 255 -8.53 -14.04 -1.82
N GLY A 256 -9.31 -14.10 -2.90
CA GLY A 256 -10.77 -14.07 -2.82
C GLY A 256 -11.31 -12.74 -2.30
N ILE A 257 -10.70 -11.60 -2.65
CA ILE A 257 -11.05 -10.27 -2.14
C ILE A 257 -12.55 -9.93 -2.14
N LEU A 258 -13.32 -10.46 -3.09
CA LEU A 258 -14.75 -10.22 -3.15
C LEU A 258 -15.55 -10.91 -2.03
N ARG A 259 -14.96 -11.90 -1.35
CA ARG A 259 -15.53 -12.53 -0.14
C ARG A 259 -15.62 -11.55 1.03
N ASP A 260 -14.69 -10.61 1.13
CA ASP A 260 -14.71 -9.58 2.18
C ASP A 260 -15.40 -8.29 1.73
N THR A 261 -15.84 -8.24 0.47
CA THR A 261 -16.43 -7.04 -0.14
C THR A 261 -17.92 -6.98 0.15
N ARG A 262 -18.34 -5.94 0.88
CA ARG A 262 -19.76 -5.63 1.15
C ARG A 262 -20.43 -5.01 -0.07
N VAL A 263 -19.76 -4.04 -0.71
CA VAL A 263 -20.27 -3.33 -1.89
C VAL A 263 -19.23 -3.33 -2.99
N LEU A 264 -19.60 -3.83 -4.16
CA LEU A 264 -18.80 -3.75 -5.38
C LEU A 264 -19.40 -2.70 -6.31
N ILE A 265 -18.64 -1.68 -6.65
CA ILE A 265 -19.01 -0.64 -7.61
C ILE A 265 -18.18 -0.91 -8.87
N ILE A 266 -18.85 -1.10 -9.99
CA ILE A 266 -18.24 -1.30 -11.31
C ILE A 266 -18.42 0.02 -12.07
N ASP A 267 -17.39 0.84 -12.04
CA ASP A 267 -17.43 2.19 -12.61
C ASP A 267 -17.01 2.18 -14.09
N GLU A 268 -17.48 3.18 -14.83
CA GLU A 268 -17.28 3.29 -16.28
C GLU A 268 -17.63 2.00 -17.04
N ALA A 269 -18.65 1.28 -16.57
CA ALA A 269 -19.08 0.01 -17.16
C ALA A 269 -19.66 0.16 -18.58
N HIS A 270 -19.72 1.40 -19.07
CA HIS A 270 -20.06 1.74 -20.44
C HIS A 270 -18.88 1.55 -21.40
N GLU A 271 -17.63 1.52 -20.92
CA GLU A 271 -16.41 1.36 -21.74
C GLU A 271 -16.23 -0.06 -22.30
N ARG A 272 -17.12 -1.01 -21.95
CA ARG A 272 -17.23 -2.38 -22.49
C ARG A 272 -15.88 -3.07 -22.75
N SER A 273 -15.07 -3.19 -21.70
CA SER A 273 -13.82 -3.95 -21.76
C SER A 273 -14.04 -5.42 -21.40
N LEU A 274 -13.18 -6.31 -21.93
CA LEU A 274 -13.19 -7.74 -21.57
C LEU A 274 -13.08 -7.96 -20.05
N TYR A 275 -12.22 -7.19 -19.37
CA TYR A 275 -12.06 -7.31 -17.92
C TYR A 275 -13.32 -6.87 -17.18
N THR A 276 -14.00 -5.83 -17.64
CA THR A 276 -15.28 -5.39 -17.06
C THR A 276 -16.34 -6.49 -17.18
N ASP A 277 -16.40 -7.20 -18.31
CA ASP A 277 -17.34 -8.31 -18.50
C ASP A 277 -17.02 -9.50 -17.58
N ILE A 278 -15.73 -9.81 -17.37
CA ILE A 278 -15.29 -10.82 -16.40
C ILE A 278 -15.70 -10.42 -14.98
N VAL A 279 -15.46 -9.17 -14.58
CA VAL A 279 -15.85 -8.64 -13.27
C VAL A 279 -17.37 -8.74 -13.06
N LEU A 280 -18.17 -8.42 -14.08
CA LEU A 280 -19.63 -8.58 -14.05
C LEU A 280 -20.04 -10.05 -13.86
N GLY A 281 -19.38 -10.97 -14.56
CA GLY A 281 -19.56 -12.41 -14.39
C GLY A 281 -19.26 -12.89 -12.97
N MET A 282 -18.14 -12.45 -12.41
CA MET A 282 -17.75 -12.75 -11.02
C MET A 282 -18.75 -12.17 -10.02
N ALA A 283 -19.16 -10.91 -10.22
CA ALA A 283 -20.14 -10.24 -9.37
C ALA A 283 -21.47 -11.01 -9.31
N LYS A 284 -21.95 -11.53 -10.45
CA LYS A 284 -23.13 -12.39 -10.50
C LYS A 284 -22.96 -13.65 -9.65
N LEU A 285 -21.84 -14.35 -9.79
CA LEU A 285 -21.55 -15.57 -9.02
C LEU A 285 -21.54 -15.29 -7.51
N ILE A 286 -20.99 -14.14 -7.09
CA ILE A 286 -20.93 -13.76 -5.67
C ILE A 286 -22.31 -13.40 -5.13
N LEU A 287 -23.15 -12.70 -5.91
CA LEU A 287 -24.53 -12.40 -5.53
C LEU A 287 -25.39 -13.66 -5.34
N ASP A 288 -25.11 -14.70 -6.12
CA ASP A 288 -25.76 -16.01 -5.98
C ASP A 288 -25.26 -16.76 -4.73
N MET A 289 -23.97 -16.67 -4.41
CA MET A 289 -23.37 -17.27 -3.21
C MET A 289 -23.70 -16.51 -1.91
N ARG A 290 -23.93 -15.20 -1.97
CA ARG A 290 -24.16 -14.31 -0.82
C ARG A 290 -25.47 -13.53 -0.96
N PRO A 291 -26.62 -14.19 -0.74
CA PRO A 291 -27.92 -13.59 -1.01
C PRO A 291 -28.23 -12.33 -0.18
N THR A 292 -27.59 -12.12 0.96
CA THR A 292 -27.93 -11.04 1.93
C THR A 292 -26.87 -9.95 2.11
N GLU A 293 -25.62 -10.17 1.70
CA GLU A 293 -24.48 -9.34 2.16
C GLU A 293 -23.71 -8.62 1.06
N SER A 294 -23.87 -9.02 -0.21
CA SER A 294 -23.16 -8.40 -1.33
C SER A 294 -24.10 -7.54 -2.16
N MET A 295 -23.64 -6.34 -2.48
CA MET A 295 -24.38 -5.37 -3.31
C MET A 295 -23.50 -4.92 -4.47
N VAL A 296 -24.09 -4.76 -5.66
CA VAL A 296 -23.39 -4.36 -6.88
C VAL A 296 -23.98 -3.07 -7.42
N VAL A 297 -23.12 -2.08 -7.67
CA VAL A 297 -23.49 -0.84 -8.35
C VAL A 297 -22.81 -0.80 -9.70
N ARG A 298 -23.56 -0.47 -10.75
CA ARG A 298 -23.01 -0.18 -12.07
C ARG A 298 -23.20 1.30 -12.36
N SER A 299 -22.11 2.05 -12.55
CA SER A 299 -22.15 3.49 -12.85
C SER A 299 -21.65 3.85 -14.24
#